data_AF-A0A1K2BCD2-F1
#
_entry.id   AF-A0A1K2BCD2-F1
#
_cell.length_a   1.000
_cell.length_b   1.000
_cell.length_c   1.000
_cell.angle_alpha   90.00
_cell.angle_beta   90.00
_cell.angle_gamma   90.00
#
_symmetry.space_group_name_H-M   'P 1'
#
loop_
_entity.id
_entity.type
_entity.pdbx_description
1 polymer ?
#
loop_
_entity_poly.entity_id
_entity_poly.type
_entity_poly.pdbx_seq_one_letter_code
_entity_poly.pdbx_strand_id
1 'polypeptide(L)'
;MNETSGFKGISPTTLADLLGRGQVMDIGIRPLWPSVPRVAGPAFTVRCPPGDNLMLHAAIHRAEPGSVIVVESGDVDYALAL
;
A
#
# COMPACT_ATOMS: atom_id res chain seq x y z
N MET A 1 -11.23 -6.22 -17.43
CA MET A 1 -11.32 -4.76 -17.22
C MET A 1 -11.30 -4.56 -15.71
N ASN A 2 -10.16 -4.26 -15.10
CA ASN A 2 -10.06 -4.21 -13.64
C ASN A 2 -10.84 -3.00 -13.13
N GLU A 3 -11.88 -3.26 -12.33
CA GLU A 3 -12.79 -2.24 -11.76
C GLU A 3 -12.07 -1.11 -11.01
N THR A 4 -10.82 -1.34 -10.60
CA THR A 4 -10.00 -0.38 -9.86
C THR A 4 -9.34 0.71 -10.71
N SER A 5 -9.38 0.63 -12.06
CA SER A 5 -8.71 1.63 -12.92
C SER A 5 -9.27 3.04 -12.76
N GLY A 6 -10.55 3.18 -12.41
CA GLY A 6 -11.21 4.47 -12.22
C GLY A 6 -10.65 5.28 -11.05
N PHE A 7 -10.10 4.61 -10.02
CA PHE A 7 -9.55 5.29 -8.84
C PHE A 7 -8.25 6.04 -9.10
N LYS A 8 -7.52 5.73 -10.18
CA LYS A 8 -6.26 6.44 -10.51
C LYS A 8 -6.45 7.94 -10.72
N GLY A 9 -7.63 8.35 -11.18
CA GLY A 9 -7.97 9.76 -11.42
C GLY A 9 -8.58 10.49 -10.22
N ILE A 10 -8.83 9.79 -9.11
CA ILE A 10 -9.52 10.35 -7.94
C ILE A 10 -8.49 10.65 -6.86
N SER A 11 -8.58 11.84 -6.26
CA SER A 11 -7.75 12.20 -5.10
C SER A 11 -8.14 11.33 -3.89
N PRO A 12 -7.17 10.79 -3.11
CA PRO A 12 -7.46 10.11 -1.87
C PRO A 12 -8.31 10.95 -0.90
N THR A 13 -8.14 12.27 -0.89
CA THR A 13 -8.93 13.19 -0.05
C THR A 13 -10.40 13.22 -0.48
N THR A 14 -10.66 13.33 -1.79
CA THR A 14 -12.03 13.30 -2.32
C THR A 14 -12.71 11.97 -2.06
N LEU A 15 -11.96 10.87 -2.14
CA LEU A 15 -12.48 9.55 -1.78
C LEU A 15 -12.78 9.47 -0.27
N ALA A 16 -11.89 10.01 0.57
CA ALA A 16 -12.05 10.01 2.03
C ALA A 16 -13.29 10.79 2.52
N ASP A 17 -13.75 11.82 1.78
CA ASP A 17 -14.98 12.56 2.10
C ASP A 17 -16.24 11.66 2.11
N LEU A 18 -16.20 10.52 1.41
CA LEU A 18 -17.29 9.55 1.31
C LEU A 18 -17.09 8.31 2.19
N LEU A 19 -15.92 8.17 2.82
CA LEU A 19 -15.54 6.99 3.58
C LEU A 19 -15.61 7.24 5.09
N GLY A 20 -15.71 6.15 5.87
CA GLY A 20 -15.52 6.21 7.31
C GLY A 20 -14.06 6.45 7.69
N ARG A 21 -13.82 7.06 8.86
CA ARG A 21 -12.46 7.37 9.36
C ARG A 21 -11.52 6.16 9.40
N GLY A 22 -12.05 4.96 9.63
CA GLY A 22 -11.25 3.72 9.68
C GLY A 22 -10.82 3.18 8.30
N GLN A 23 -11.20 3.84 7.21
CA GLN A 23 -10.88 3.41 5.83
C GLN A 23 -9.78 4.28 5.20
N VAL A 24 -9.10 5.09 6.01
CA VAL A 24 -7.98 5.94 5.60
C VAL A 24 -6.74 5.51 6.39
N MET A 25 -5.59 5.47 5.72
CA MET A 25 -4.32 5.10 6.34
C MET A 25 -3.83 6.18 7.32
N ASP A 26 -2.94 5.79 8.23
CA ASP A 26 -2.26 6.70 9.14
C ASP A 26 -1.47 7.78 8.39
N ILE A 27 -1.50 9.02 8.90
CA ILE A 27 -0.85 10.20 8.30
C ILE A 27 0.70 10.13 8.34
N GLY A 28 1.26 9.21 9.12
CA GLY A 28 2.67 8.86 9.12
C GLY A 28 3.14 8.18 7.83
N ILE A 29 2.23 7.58 7.05
CA ILE A 29 2.58 6.98 5.76
C ILE A 29 2.73 8.07 4.70
N ARG A 30 3.94 8.21 4.17
CA ARG A 30 4.29 9.25 3.20
C ARG A 30 5.03 8.69 1.99
N PRO A 31 4.94 9.37 0.83
CA PRO A 31 5.76 9.02 -0.34
C PRO A 31 7.25 9.10 0.00
N LEU A 32 8.03 8.10 -0.43
CA LEU A 32 9.46 8.02 -0.12
C LEU A 32 10.31 9.00 -0.94
N TRP A 33 9.87 9.39 -2.15
CA TRP A 33 10.58 10.33 -3.02
C TRP A 33 9.65 11.35 -3.70
N PRO A 34 10.19 12.47 -4.22
CA PRO A 34 9.40 13.43 -4.98
C PRO A 34 8.81 12.81 -6.26
N SER A 35 7.62 13.24 -6.66
CA SER A 35 6.99 12.79 -7.92
C SER A 35 6.68 11.29 -8.00
N VAL A 36 6.50 10.62 -6.85
CA VAL A 36 5.94 9.26 -6.82
C VAL A 36 4.61 9.23 -7.59
N PRO A 37 4.45 8.31 -8.57
CA PRO A 37 3.21 8.22 -9.33
C PRO A 37 2.05 7.79 -8.43
N ARG A 38 0.84 8.29 -8.74
CA ARG A 38 -0.38 7.80 -8.09
C ARG A 38 -0.58 6.33 -8.43
N VAL A 39 -0.90 5.54 -7.41
CA VAL A 39 -1.21 4.11 -7.55
C VAL A 39 -2.63 3.84 -7.05
N ALA A 40 -3.31 2.93 -7.73
CA ALA A 40 -4.60 2.40 -7.31
C ALA A 40 -4.75 1.00 -7.90
N GLY A 41 -5.22 0.06 -7.09
CA GLY A 41 -5.31 -1.35 -7.42
C GLY A 41 -5.79 -2.18 -6.22
N PRO A 42 -6.12 -3.46 -6.43
CA PRO A 42 -6.48 -4.36 -5.34
C PRO A 42 -5.31 -4.53 -4.37
N ALA A 43 -5.60 -4.56 -3.06
CA ALA A 43 -4.58 -4.75 -2.04
C ALA A 43 -4.10 -6.20 -2.00
N PHE A 44 -2.79 -6.41 -2.13
CA PHE A 44 -2.12 -7.66 -1.79
C PHE A 44 -1.49 -7.50 -0.41
N THR A 45 -2.16 -8.02 0.62
CA THR A 45 -1.77 -7.79 2.01
C THR A 45 -0.67 -8.74 2.45
N VAL A 46 0.32 -8.21 3.16
CA VAL A 46 1.46 -8.94 3.71
C VAL A 46 1.60 -8.59 5.19
N ARG A 47 1.93 -9.60 5.99
CA ARG A 47 2.29 -9.42 7.39
C ARG A 47 3.68 -9.98 7.62
N CYS A 48 4.56 -9.16 8.17
CA CYS A 48 5.91 -9.53 8.52
C CYS A 48 6.12 -9.43 10.04
N PRO A 49 6.81 -10.40 10.66
CA PRO A 49 7.35 -10.23 11.99
C PRO A 49 8.38 -9.09 12.07
N PRO A 50 8.62 -8.55 13.28
CA PRO A 50 9.74 -7.67 13.57
C PRO A 50 11.07 -8.11 12.93
N GLY A 51 11.72 -7.22 12.17
CA GLY A 51 13.01 -7.48 11.53
C GLY A 51 13.05 -8.52 10.39
N ASP A 52 11.90 -9.01 9.91
CA ASP A 52 11.81 -9.97 8.80
C ASP A 52 11.15 -9.33 7.56
N ASN A 53 11.68 -9.61 6.37
CA ASN A 53 11.12 -9.12 5.10
C ASN A 53 10.90 -10.21 4.05
N LEU A 54 11.01 -11.49 4.41
CA LEU A 54 10.94 -12.60 3.45
C LEU A 54 9.57 -12.65 2.76
N MET A 55 8.50 -12.38 3.50
CA MET A 55 7.15 -12.37 2.95
C MET A 55 6.87 -11.15 2.05
N LEU A 56 7.58 -10.04 2.25
CA LEU A 56 7.54 -8.92 1.31
C LEU A 56 8.16 -9.32 -0.03
N HIS A 57 9.34 -9.96 -0.01
CA HIS A 57 9.96 -10.48 -1.23
C HIS A 57 9.09 -11.51 -1.94
N ALA A 58 8.47 -12.43 -1.19
CA ALA A 58 7.53 -13.39 -1.76
C ALA A 58 6.32 -12.71 -2.40
N ALA A 59 5.81 -11.63 -1.80
CA ALA A 59 4.68 -10.88 -2.32
C ALA A 59 5.00 -10.20 -3.67
N ILE A 60 6.20 -9.66 -3.83
CA ILE A 60 6.64 -9.04 -5.11
C ILE A 60 6.54 -10.04 -6.26
N HIS A 61 6.82 -11.32 -6.02
CA HIS A 61 6.74 -12.37 -7.04
C HIS A 61 5.36 -12.99 -7.22
N ARG A 62 4.48 -12.89 -6.21
CA ARG A 62 3.14 -13.52 -6.21
C ARG A 62 2.02 -12.56 -6.56
N ALA A 63 2.24 -11.26 -6.39
CA ALA A 63 1.23 -10.26 -6.68
C ALA A 63 0.99 -10.17 -8.19
N GLU A 64 -0.27 -10.28 -8.60
CA GLU A 64 -0.65 -10.12 -10.00
C GLU A 64 -0.43 -8.67 -10.47
N PRO A 65 -0.15 -8.44 -11.77
CA PRO A 65 0.00 -7.11 -12.33
C PRO A 65 -1.16 -6.17 -11.98
N GLY A 66 -0.84 -5.00 -11.44
CA GLY A 66 -1.81 -3.99 -11.01
C GLY A 66 -2.23 -4.08 -9.55
N SER A 67 -1.75 -5.07 -8.79
CA SER A 67 -1.94 -5.14 -7.34
C SER A 67 -1.12 -4.06 -6.61
N VAL A 68 -1.61 -3.61 -5.45
CA VAL A 68 -0.90 -2.74 -4.52
C VAL A 68 -0.50 -3.56 -3.30
N ILE A 69 0.79 -3.77 -3.11
CA ILE A 69 1.30 -4.49 -1.93
C ILE A 69 1.17 -3.59 -0.71
N VAL A 70 0.49 -4.07 0.33
CA VAL A 70 0.29 -3.37 1.61
C VAL A 70 0.87 -4.24 2.72
N VAL A 71 1.86 -3.72 3.45
CA VAL A 71 2.60 -4.52 4.44
C VAL A 71 2.43 -3.96 5.85
N GLU A 72 2.13 -4.84 6.80
CA GLU A 72 2.33 -4.60 8.23
C GLU A 72 3.70 -5.14 8.64
N SER A 73 4.60 -4.30 9.17
CA SER A 73 5.99 -4.63 9.48
C SER A 73 6.24 -5.19 10.88
N GLY A 74 5.22 -5.33 11.72
CA GLY A 74 5.35 -5.80 13.11
C GLY A 74 6.00 -4.79 14.08
N ASP A 75 6.99 -4.03 13.63
CA ASP A 75 7.65 -2.91 14.34
C ASP A 75 8.00 -1.74 13.41
N VAL A 76 8.60 -0.69 13.97
CA VAL A 76 9.18 0.45 13.25
C VAL A 76 10.67 0.67 13.58
N ASP A 77 11.30 -0.31 14.23
CA ASP A 77 12.71 -0.29 14.65
C ASP A 77 13.64 -0.72 13.50
N TYR A 78 13.14 -1.56 12.59
CA TYR A 78 13.90 -2.08 11.45
C TYR A 78 13.27 -1.69 10.11
N ALA A 79 14.13 -1.45 9.11
CA ALA A 79 13.69 -1.23 7.73
C ALA A 79 13.18 -2.54 7.12
N LEU A 80 11.93 -2.54 6.67
CA LEU A 80 11.31 -3.70 6.01
C LEU A 80 11.71 -3.81 4.52
N ALA A 81 11.72 -2.68 3.81
CA ALA A 81 12.07 -2.60 2.40
C ALA A 81 13.39 -1.84 2.26
N LEU A 82 14.38 -2.47 1.62
CA LEU A 82 15.69 -1.91 1.29
C LEU A 82 15.91 -1.89 -0.22
#